data_AF-A0A2L2BSA7-F1
#
_entry.id   AF-A0A2L2BSA7-F1
#
_cell.length_a   1.000
_cell.length_b   1.000
_cell.length_c   1.000
_cell.angle_alpha   90.00
_cell.angle_beta   90.00
_cell.angle_gamma   90.00
#
_symmetry.space_group_name_H-M   'P 1'
#
loop_
_entity.id
_entity.type
_entity.pdbx_description
1 polymer ?
#
loop_
_entity_poly.entity_id
_entity_poly.type
_entity_poly.pdbx_seq_one_letter_code
_entity_poly.pdbx_strand_id
1 'polypeptide(L)'
;MPLASNKRFAQAGLNDADSAWLHQVISEGQLLADLAFADIVFWVPNAEGDFEAVAHLRPSSSATLFYRDVVGTAPRAEWKELMDKAYLTGAIVDSSAPDWYENTPARVRAVPVGRRGAPGRGVPPRAAGEKAGQPVALLTRHSNLSESRMPSRLELTFNECANDLFRMLAEGQFPDPDGPSPPARGAPRASDGLIRLDMTGRVTFASPNALSAFSRLGYDKELEGGVLAEATTSLLTGTLIVDESLPLVVSGRAPWRSEIESNGVTVSLRAIPLKSMGDRIGAVVLCRDVTTLRRQERELITKDATIREIHHRVKNNLQTVASLLRIQSRRAVDEKAKDALNQAMRRVAAIAVVHDTLSEGLSQNVDFDTVFDRVSSLAAEVASGTNPVVKPVFYGSFGILPSEYATPLALALTELVTNAVEHGVKGQVGGVVQITAERGPDRLRVVVRDNGSGLPDGVVGEGLGTQIVRTLVEGELSGTISWHTTQGEATEVVIDVPLQYLQEKPVTQAVPTV
;
A
#
# COMPACT_ATOMS: atom_id res chain seq x y z
N MET A 1 9.34 6.98 8.22
CA MET A 1 10.50 7.87 7.99
C MET A 1 10.17 9.27 7.46
N PRO A 2 9.22 9.51 6.51
CA PRO A 2 9.08 10.82 5.85
C PRO A 2 8.76 12.00 6.80
N LEU A 3 7.99 11.75 7.87
CA LEU A 3 7.50 12.79 8.78
C LEU A 3 8.60 13.40 9.67
N ALA A 4 9.60 12.61 10.07
CA ALA A 4 10.68 13.08 10.93
C ALA A 4 11.75 13.83 10.14
N SER A 5 12.06 13.37 8.93
CA SER A 5 12.98 14.05 8.02
C SER A 5 12.40 15.37 7.50
N ASN A 6 11.10 15.44 7.20
CA ASN A 6 10.46 16.70 6.77
C ASN A 6 10.58 17.83 7.81
N LYS A 7 10.42 17.52 9.10
CA LYS A 7 10.59 18.53 10.16
C LYS A 7 12.02 19.06 10.21
N ARG A 8 13.01 18.19 10.01
CA ARG A 8 14.44 18.57 10.02
C ARG A 8 14.86 19.31 8.76
N PHE A 9 14.30 18.98 7.61
CA PHE A 9 14.53 19.74 6.37
C PHE A 9 14.01 21.17 6.48
N ALA A 10 12.83 21.34 7.09
CA ALA A 10 12.28 22.66 7.38
C ALA A 10 13.16 23.44 8.37
N GLN A 11 13.68 22.79 9.42
CA GLN A 11 14.61 23.41 10.38
C GLN A 11 15.96 23.78 9.75
N ALA A 12 16.41 23.03 8.74
CA ALA A 12 17.61 23.30 7.95
C ALA A 12 17.42 24.40 6.88
N GLY A 13 16.23 24.99 6.76
CA GLY A 13 15.95 26.05 5.78
C GLY A 13 16.02 25.59 4.32
N LEU A 14 15.85 24.29 4.06
CA LEU A 14 15.79 23.76 2.70
C LEU A 14 14.47 24.16 2.04
N ASN A 15 14.53 24.66 0.80
CA ASN A 15 13.33 24.88 0.00
C ASN A 15 12.68 23.53 -0.37
N ASP A 16 11.42 23.56 -0.81
CA ASP A 16 10.65 22.35 -1.15
C ASP A 16 11.34 21.50 -2.22
N ALA A 17 11.99 22.15 -3.18
CA ALA A 17 12.61 21.47 -4.30
C ALA A 17 13.93 20.77 -3.90
N ASP A 18 14.69 21.35 -2.98
CA ASP A 18 15.88 20.73 -2.38
C ASP A 18 15.49 19.60 -1.43
N SER A 19 14.39 19.78 -0.69
CA SER A 19 13.82 18.73 0.16
C SER A 19 13.37 17.53 -0.66
N ALA A 20 12.66 17.76 -1.77
CA ALA A 20 12.23 16.71 -2.69
C ALA A 20 13.42 15.97 -3.32
N TRP A 21 14.44 16.73 -3.77
CA TRP A 21 15.68 16.15 -4.29
C TRP A 21 16.39 15.28 -3.25
N LEU A 22 16.53 15.77 -2.01
CA LEU A 22 17.20 15.03 -0.95
C LEU A 22 16.42 13.76 -0.56
N HIS A 23 15.08 13.78 -0.60
CA HIS A 23 14.27 12.55 -0.43
C HIS A 23 14.56 11.52 -1.52
N GLN A 24 14.67 11.94 -2.78
CA GLN A 24 15.03 11.04 -3.88
C GLN A 24 16.42 10.44 -3.66
N VAL A 25 17.41 11.26 -3.31
CA VAL A 25 18.77 10.81 -3.01
C VAL A 25 18.80 9.82 -1.84
N ILE A 26 18.12 10.13 -0.74
CA ILE A 26 18.05 9.26 0.45
C ILE A 26 17.36 7.93 0.12
N SER A 27 16.38 7.92 -0.80
CA SER A 27 15.73 6.68 -1.23
C SER A 27 16.69 5.69 -1.90
N GLU A 28 17.79 6.18 -2.49
CA GLU A 28 18.88 5.37 -3.06
C GLU A 28 20.02 5.10 -2.05
N GLY A 29 19.93 5.63 -0.83
CA GLY A 29 20.99 5.53 0.17
C GLY A 29 21.35 4.08 0.53
N GLN A 30 20.38 3.17 0.52
CA GLN A 30 20.64 1.75 0.77
C GLN A 30 21.51 1.14 -0.33
N LEU A 31 21.28 1.50 -1.59
CA LEU A 31 22.10 1.03 -2.71
C LEU A 31 23.56 1.50 -2.54
N LEU A 32 23.76 2.76 -2.14
CA LEU A 32 25.09 3.30 -1.88
C LEU A 32 25.79 2.57 -0.73
N ALA A 33 25.07 2.28 0.36
CA ALA A 33 25.62 1.56 1.51
C ALA A 33 26.01 0.12 1.15
N ASP A 34 25.14 -0.59 0.42
CA ASP A 34 25.40 -1.97 0.00
C ASP A 34 26.57 -2.06 -1.00
N LEU A 35 26.70 -1.13 -1.95
CA LEU A 35 27.82 -1.09 -2.89
C LEU A 35 29.15 -0.70 -2.22
N ALA A 36 29.10 0.23 -1.25
CA ALA A 36 30.28 0.72 -0.56
C ALA A 36 30.74 -0.18 0.60
N PHE A 37 29.93 -1.18 1.00
CA PHE A 37 30.15 -2.00 2.19
C PHE A 37 30.42 -1.16 3.45
N ALA A 38 29.69 -0.06 3.59
CA ALA A 38 29.99 0.97 4.57
C ALA A 38 28.70 1.68 5.02
N ASP A 39 28.71 2.21 6.24
CA ASP A 39 27.61 3.04 6.71
C ASP A 39 27.59 4.37 5.95
N ILE A 40 26.39 4.79 5.57
CA ILE A 40 26.14 6.02 4.84
C ILE A 40 25.30 6.92 5.73
N VAL A 41 25.79 8.11 6.02
CA VAL A 41 25.06 9.12 6.78
C VAL A 41 24.86 10.36 5.92
N PHE A 42 23.62 10.83 5.85
CA PHE A 42 23.27 12.09 5.19
C PHE A 42 23.17 13.21 6.22
N TRP A 43 23.73 14.36 5.87
CA TRP A 43 23.86 15.53 6.73
C TRP A 43 23.33 16.77 6.02
N VAL A 44 22.54 17.57 6.71
CA VAL A 44 22.08 18.88 6.22
C VAL A 44 22.71 20.00 7.03
N PRO A 45 23.05 21.14 6.40
CA PRO A 45 23.52 22.30 7.14
C PRO A 45 22.41 22.83 8.06
N ASN A 46 22.77 23.28 9.25
CA ASN A 46 21.85 23.94 10.19
C ASN A 46 22.08 25.46 10.23
N ALA A 47 21.21 26.19 10.93
CA ALA A 47 21.27 27.65 11.02
C ALA A 47 22.53 28.20 11.71
N GLU A 48 23.24 27.36 12.48
CA GLU A 48 24.45 27.72 13.21
C GLU A 48 25.73 27.47 12.40
N GLY A 49 25.61 27.02 11.14
CA GLY A 49 26.74 26.69 10.28
C GLY A 49 27.40 25.35 10.62
N ASP A 50 26.70 24.47 11.34
CA ASP A 50 27.08 23.07 11.56
C ASP A 50 26.20 22.14 10.72
N PHE A 51 26.29 20.83 10.95
CA PHE A 51 25.49 19.82 10.28
C PHE A 51 24.63 19.00 11.24
N GLU A 52 23.49 18.51 10.75
CA GLU A 52 22.65 17.54 11.46
C GLU A 52 22.43 16.30 10.61
N ALA A 53 22.58 15.11 11.21
CA ALA A 53 22.28 13.85 10.54
C ALA A 53 20.78 13.67 10.30
N VAL A 54 20.37 13.46 9.05
CA VAL A 54 18.96 13.32 8.64
C VAL A 54 18.58 11.91 8.22
N ALA A 55 19.55 11.10 7.80
CA ALA A 55 19.35 9.71 7.45
C ALA A 55 20.65 8.92 7.67
N HIS A 56 20.51 7.65 8.03
CA HIS A 56 21.61 6.73 8.26
C HIS A 56 21.23 5.36 7.69
N LEU A 57 22.01 4.90 6.71
CA LEU A 57 21.82 3.63 6.02
C LEU A 57 23.00 2.71 6.33
N ARG A 58 22.70 1.47 6.68
CA ARG A 58 23.69 0.45 7.04
C ARG A 58 23.84 -0.56 5.90
N PRO A 59 25.05 -1.07 5.64
CA PRO A 59 25.25 -2.09 4.61
C PRO A 59 24.57 -3.41 5.03
N SER A 60 23.96 -4.11 4.07
CA SER A 60 23.28 -5.40 4.35
C SER A 60 24.25 -6.58 4.48
N SER A 61 25.48 -6.45 3.96
CA SER A 61 26.44 -7.55 3.78
C SER A 61 27.78 -7.36 4.51
N SER A 62 27.92 -6.33 5.36
CA SER A 62 29.14 -6.04 6.10
C SER A 62 28.82 -5.50 7.49
N ALA A 63 29.80 -5.55 8.41
CA ALA A 63 29.62 -5.01 9.75
C ALA A 63 29.43 -3.48 9.71
N THR A 64 28.45 -3.00 10.46
CA THR A 64 28.25 -1.56 10.71
C THR A 64 29.25 -1.06 11.74
N LEU A 65 29.75 0.15 11.54
CA LEU A 65 30.56 0.90 12.50
C LEU A 65 29.69 1.48 13.64
N PHE A 66 28.42 1.79 13.34
CA PHE A 66 27.52 2.49 14.26
C PHE A 66 26.52 1.53 14.92
N TYR A 67 26.76 1.22 16.20
CA TYR A 67 25.84 0.40 16.99
C TYR A 67 24.46 1.07 17.17
N ARG A 68 24.42 2.39 17.33
CA ARG A 68 23.18 3.17 17.47
C ARG A 68 22.92 4.01 16.23
N ASP A 69 21.66 4.39 16.05
CA ASP A 69 21.30 5.34 15.01
C ASP A 69 21.81 6.74 15.38
N VAL A 70 22.38 7.46 14.40
CA VAL A 70 22.97 8.80 14.55
C VAL A 70 22.05 9.90 14.05
N VAL A 71 20.86 9.54 13.56
CA VAL A 71 19.87 10.48 13.02
C VAL A 71 19.45 11.51 14.09
N GLY A 72 19.86 12.76 13.90
CA GLY A 72 19.57 13.91 14.77
C GLY A 72 20.73 14.36 15.63
N THR A 73 21.90 13.74 15.48
CA THR A 73 23.13 14.16 16.16
C THR A 73 23.94 15.11 15.28
N ALA A 74 24.77 15.93 15.92
CA ALA A 74 25.81 16.71 15.26
C ALA A 74 26.99 15.80 14.83
N PRO A 75 27.78 16.19 13.82
CA PRO A 75 28.99 15.45 13.46
C PRO A 75 30.02 15.48 14.59
N ARG A 76 30.86 14.44 14.66
CA ARG A 76 32.02 14.45 15.56
C ARG A 76 33.01 15.53 15.12
N ALA A 77 33.72 16.12 16.08
CA ALA A 77 34.74 17.14 15.81
C ALA A 77 35.79 16.68 14.79
N GLU A 78 36.17 15.40 14.84
CA GLU A 78 37.13 14.76 13.93
C GLU A 78 36.66 14.75 12.46
N TRP A 79 35.35 14.64 12.22
CA TRP A 79 34.80 14.60 10.87
C TRP A 79 34.45 15.99 10.34
N LYS A 80 34.26 16.95 11.24
CA LYS A 80 33.78 18.29 10.93
C LYS A 80 34.70 19.01 9.94
N GLU A 81 36.02 18.96 10.14
CA GLU A 81 36.98 19.61 9.22
C GLU A 81 36.89 19.04 7.80
N LEU A 82 36.76 17.72 7.68
CA LEU A 82 36.62 17.02 6.41
C LEU A 82 35.27 17.35 5.73
N MET A 83 34.19 17.40 6.51
CA MET A 83 32.86 17.79 6.04
C MET A 83 32.82 19.25 5.57
N ASP A 84 33.36 20.17 6.35
CA ASP A 84 33.45 21.60 6.01
C ASP A 84 34.21 21.79 4.69
N LYS A 85 35.34 21.11 4.53
CA LYS A 85 36.12 21.16 3.29
C LYS A 85 35.33 20.65 2.10
N ALA A 86 34.62 19.52 2.22
CA ALA A 86 33.80 18.97 1.14
C ALA A 86 32.64 19.91 0.78
N TYR A 87 32.01 20.52 1.79
CA TYR A 87 30.89 21.44 1.62
C TYR A 87 31.32 22.75 0.94
N LEU A 88 32.45 23.33 1.36
CA LEU A 88 32.98 24.58 0.81
C LEU A 88 33.54 24.41 -0.60
N THR A 89 34.22 23.30 -0.88
CA THR A 89 34.86 23.06 -2.18
C THR A 89 33.92 22.45 -3.21
N GLY A 90 32.85 21.79 -2.77
CA GLY A 90 32.00 20.96 -3.63
C GLY A 90 32.71 19.70 -4.15
N ALA A 91 33.89 19.36 -3.61
CA ALA A 91 34.66 18.18 -4.00
C ALA A 91 34.49 17.03 -2.99
N ILE A 92 34.70 15.80 -3.46
CA ILE A 92 34.78 14.62 -2.60
C ILE A 92 36.10 14.69 -1.81
N VAL A 93 36.03 14.47 -0.49
CA VAL A 93 37.19 14.53 0.41
C VAL A 93 37.30 13.23 1.20
N ASP A 94 38.49 12.63 1.16
CA ASP A 94 38.85 11.44 1.94
C ASP A 94 39.63 11.82 3.20
N SER A 95 39.45 11.06 4.29
CA SER A 95 40.26 11.21 5.50
C SER A 95 41.72 10.88 5.21
N SER A 96 42.64 11.72 5.70
CA SER A 96 44.08 11.56 5.48
C SER A 96 44.69 10.42 6.32
N ALA A 97 44.03 10.07 7.42
CA ALA A 97 44.40 8.97 8.31
C ALA A 97 43.14 8.16 8.71
N PRO A 98 43.30 6.93 9.20
CA PRO A 98 42.22 6.22 9.88
C PRO A 98 41.74 7.01 11.10
N ASP A 99 40.45 7.31 11.15
CA ASP A 99 39.78 7.84 12.34
C ASP A 99 39.41 6.68 13.27
N TRP A 100 39.29 6.92 14.57
CA TRP A 100 38.97 5.86 15.54
C TRP A 100 37.55 6.07 16.08
N TYR A 101 36.63 5.16 15.76
CA TYR A 101 35.29 5.12 16.34
C TYR A 101 35.21 4.01 17.38
N GLU A 102 35.10 4.33 18.66
CA GLU A 102 34.95 3.34 19.75
C GLU A 102 36.01 2.21 19.68
N ASN A 103 37.28 2.57 19.44
CA ASN A 103 38.44 1.68 19.25
C ASN A 103 38.45 0.87 17.94
N THR A 104 37.57 1.19 16.99
CA THR A 104 37.54 0.59 15.64
C THR A 104 38.13 1.59 14.64
N PRO A 105 39.23 1.28 13.95
CA PRO A 105 39.73 2.15 12.87
C PRO A 105 38.71 2.23 11.73
N ALA A 106 38.45 3.44 11.28
CA ALA A 106 37.49 3.76 10.24
C ALA A 106 38.11 4.70 9.21
N ARG A 107 37.69 4.59 7.95
CA ARG A 107 37.98 5.60 6.92
C ARG A 107 36.71 6.36 6.61
N VAL A 108 36.77 7.68 6.69
CA VAL A 108 35.64 8.54 6.39
C VAL A 108 35.87 9.23 5.05
N ARG A 109 34.83 9.24 4.21
CA ARG A 109 34.79 10.03 2.98
C ARG A 109 33.57 10.93 3.02
N ALA A 110 33.75 12.24 2.82
CA ALA A 110 32.67 13.18 2.61
C ALA A 110 32.42 13.40 1.11
N VAL A 111 31.16 13.28 0.72
CA VAL A 111 30.66 13.43 -0.64
C VAL A 111 29.61 14.53 -0.63
N PRO A 112 29.80 15.63 -1.36
CA PRO A 112 28.77 16.65 -1.48
C PRO A 112 27.57 16.12 -2.26
N VAL A 113 26.36 16.55 -1.87
CA VAL A 113 25.13 16.25 -2.59
C VAL A 113 24.79 17.45 -3.47
N GLY A 114 25.15 17.34 -4.75
CA GLY A 114 24.88 18.37 -5.75
C GLY A 114 23.44 18.32 -6.26
N ARG A 115 22.97 19.43 -6.84
CA ARG A 115 21.70 19.51 -7.56
C ARG A 115 21.89 20.32 -8.83
N ARG A 116 21.48 19.78 -9.98
CA ARG A 116 21.62 20.46 -11.28
C ARG A 116 20.57 21.57 -11.43
N GLY A 117 20.97 22.72 -11.96
CA GLY A 117 20.05 23.79 -12.37
C GLY A 117 19.56 24.74 -11.26
N ALA A 118 20.10 24.68 -10.04
CA ALA A 118 19.73 25.59 -8.96
C ALA A 118 20.58 26.90 -9.00
N PRO A 119 19.99 28.09 -8.80
CA PRO A 119 20.77 29.33 -8.66
C PRO A 119 21.58 29.32 -7.35
N GLY A 120 22.91 29.49 -7.43
CA GLY A 120 23.80 29.54 -6.24
C GLY A 120 24.08 28.20 -5.55
N ARG A 121 23.39 27.12 -5.94
CA ARG A 121 23.65 25.73 -5.53
C ARG A 121 24.06 24.91 -6.76
N GLY A 122 25.05 24.05 -6.67
CA GLY A 122 25.57 23.49 -7.93
C GLY A 122 26.65 22.44 -7.86
N VAL A 123 26.91 21.92 -9.06
CA VAL A 123 27.91 20.91 -9.42
C VAL A 123 29.32 21.42 -9.10
N PRO A 124 30.27 20.55 -8.73
CA PRO A 124 31.68 20.92 -8.61
C PRO A 124 32.18 21.68 -9.86
N PRO A 125 33.13 22.62 -9.68
CA PRO A 125 33.62 23.46 -10.75
C PRO A 125 34.26 22.60 -11.85
N ARG A 126 33.92 22.87 -13.12
CA ARG A 126 34.39 22.07 -14.26
C ARG A 126 35.80 22.48 -14.72
N ALA A 127 36.23 23.68 -14.35
CA ALA A 127 37.55 24.23 -14.63
C ALA A 127 38.12 24.98 -13.42
N ALA A 128 39.45 25.05 -13.33
CA ALA A 128 40.13 25.83 -12.30
C ALA A 128 39.76 27.32 -12.43
N GLY A 129 39.00 27.85 -11.47
CA GLY A 129 38.56 29.25 -11.41
C GLY A 129 37.05 29.49 -11.39
N GLU A 130 36.22 28.47 -11.64
CA GLU A 130 34.76 28.57 -11.46
C GLU A 130 34.38 28.51 -9.97
N LYS A 131 33.42 29.36 -9.54
CA LYS A 131 32.84 29.25 -8.19
C LYS A 131 31.95 28.01 -8.14
N ALA A 132 32.31 27.04 -7.30
CA ALA A 132 31.45 25.90 -6.99
C ALA A 132 30.09 26.42 -6.47
N GLY A 133 28.99 25.88 -6.99
CA GLY A 133 27.70 26.11 -6.34
C GLY A 133 27.66 25.36 -5.01
N GLN A 134 26.96 25.90 -4.01
CA GLN A 134 26.95 25.28 -2.68
C GLN A 134 26.15 23.96 -2.71
N PRO A 135 26.66 22.85 -2.13
CA PRO A 135 25.92 21.59 -2.05
C PRO A 135 24.62 21.73 -1.26
N VAL A 136 23.62 20.91 -1.58
CA VAL A 136 22.35 20.87 -0.84
C VAL A 136 22.54 20.21 0.52
N ALA A 137 23.38 19.18 0.57
CA ALA A 137 23.66 18.36 1.74
C ALA A 137 25.05 17.72 1.60
N LEU A 138 25.48 16.99 2.62
CA LEU A 138 26.64 16.11 2.57
C LEU A 138 26.19 14.66 2.80
N LEU A 139 26.92 13.73 2.19
CA LEU A 139 26.92 12.32 2.52
C LEU A 139 28.29 11.96 3.09
N THR A 140 28.34 11.19 4.18
CA THR A 140 29.59 10.59 4.65
C THR A 140 29.51 9.07 4.54
N ARG A 141 30.55 8.47 3.96
CA ARG A 141 30.80 7.03 3.96
C ARG A 141 31.76 6.69 5.08
N HIS A 142 31.39 5.73 5.93
CA HIS A 142 32.20 5.25 7.05
C HIS A 142 32.57 3.78 6.84
N SER A 143 33.80 3.53 6.41
CA SER A 143 34.30 2.17 6.16
C SER A 143 35.01 1.63 7.39
N ASN A 144 34.60 0.46 7.89
CA ASN A 144 35.30 -0.24 8.97
C ASN A 144 36.60 -0.88 8.45
N LEU A 145 37.75 -0.50 9.03
CA LEU A 145 39.07 -1.02 8.63
C LEU A 145 39.53 -2.22 9.46
N SER A 146 38.78 -2.60 10.50
CA SER A 146 39.13 -3.74 11.37
C SER A 146 39.00 -5.09 10.67
N GLU A 147 38.17 -5.17 9.64
CA GLU A 147 37.95 -6.38 8.84
C GLU A 147 38.96 -6.52 7.67
N SER A 148 40.09 -5.79 7.71
CA SER A 148 41.04 -5.69 6.60
C SER A 148 41.64 -7.03 6.14
N ARG A 149 40.91 -7.72 5.27
CA ARG A 149 41.39 -8.80 4.39
C ARG A 149 41.62 -8.25 2.98
N MET A 150 42.37 -8.96 2.14
CA MET A 150 42.49 -8.57 0.73
C MET A 150 41.10 -8.56 0.06
N PRO A 151 40.70 -7.44 -0.56
CA PRO A 151 39.37 -7.34 -1.14
C PRO A 151 39.21 -8.27 -2.34
N SER A 152 38.06 -8.93 -2.44
CA SER A 152 37.72 -9.80 -3.57
C SER A 152 37.44 -8.98 -4.84
N ARG A 153 37.48 -9.62 -6.02
CA ARG A 153 37.07 -8.99 -7.30
C ARG A 153 35.65 -8.39 -7.23
N LEU A 154 34.74 -9.05 -6.51
CA LEU A 154 33.38 -8.56 -6.28
C LEU A 154 33.40 -7.27 -5.45
N GLU A 155 34.09 -7.28 -4.32
CA GLU A 155 34.19 -6.11 -3.43
C GLU A 155 34.85 -4.92 -4.12
N LEU A 156 35.90 -5.16 -4.93
CA LEU A 156 36.54 -4.13 -5.74
C LEU A 156 35.56 -3.53 -6.76
N THR A 157 34.85 -4.37 -7.51
CA THR A 157 33.91 -3.90 -8.55
C THR A 157 32.73 -3.14 -7.93
N PHE A 158 32.20 -3.61 -6.81
CA PHE A 158 31.13 -2.93 -6.08
C PHE A 158 31.59 -1.56 -5.56
N ASN A 159 32.80 -1.48 -5.01
CA ASN A 159 33.39 -0.21 -4.58
C ASN A 159 33.64 0.76 -5.75
N GLU A 160 34.07 0.25 -6.91
CA GLU A 160 34.20 1.06 -8.13
C GLU A 160 32.85 1.64 -8.56
N CYS A 161 31.80 0.81 -8.59
CA CYS A 161 30.43 1.27 -8.87
C CYS A 161 29.97 2.31 -7.83
N ALA A 162 30.23 2.11 -6.54
CA ALA A 162 29.91 3.08 -5.50
C ALA A 162 30.63 4.42 -5.74
N ASN A 163 31.90 4.38 -6.12
CA ASN A 163 32.70 5.58 -6.40
C ASN A 163 32.18 6.35 -7.61
N ASP A 164 31.75 5.65 -8.67
CA ASP A 164 31.12 6.27 -9.83
C ASP A 164 29.80 6.94 -9.43
N LEU A 165 28.98 6.29 -8.61
CA LEU A 165 27.74 6.89 -8.09
C LEU A 165 27.99 8.08 -7.15
N PHE A 166 29.02 8.04 -6.29
CA PHE A 166 29.38 9.19 -5.45
C PHE A 166 29.82 10.39 -6.29
N ARG A 167 30.54 10.16 -7.38
CA ARG A 167 30.90 11.22 -8.33
C ARG A 167 29.65 11.80 -8.99
N MET A 168 28.74 10.96 -9.48
CA MET A 168 27.46 11.40 -10.05
C MET A 168 26.60 12.15 -9.03
N LEU A 169 26.60 11.75 -7.76
CA LEU A 169 25.89 12.42 -6.67
C LEU A 169 26.44 13.84 -6.42
N ALA A 170 27.76 13.98 -6.36
CA ALA A 170 28.43 15.28 -6.28
C ALA A 170 28.08 16.15 -7.50
N GLU A 171 27.95 15.54 -8.67
CA GLU A 171 27.56 16.22 -9.91
C GLU A 171 26.03 16.47 -10.05
N GLY A 172 25.21 16.04 -9.09
CA GLY A 172 23.75 16.16 -9.17
C GLY A 172 23.13 15.37 -10.33
N GLN A 173 23.77 14.26 -10.73
CA GLN A 173 23.35 13.35 -11.80
C GLN A 173 22.80 12.02 -11.27
N PHE A 174 22.86 11.79 -9.96
CA PHE A 174 22.31 10.61 -9.29
C PHE A 174 21.48 11.00 -8.06
N PRO A 175 20.25 10.47 -7.90
CA PRO A 175 19.49 9.71 -8.90
C PRO A 175 19.22 10.53 -10.16
N ASP A 176 18.85 9.89 -11.27
CA ASP A 176 18.57 10.63 -12.51
C ASP A 176 17.34 11.53 -12.31
N PRO A 177 17.46 12.87 -12.39
CA PRO A 177 16.36 13.79 -12.09
C PRO A 177 15.16 13.65 -13.03
N ASP A 178 15.42 13.22 -14.27
CA ASP A 178 14.42 13.03 -15.31
C ASP A 178 13.93 11.56 -15.38
N GLY A 179 14.41 10.72 -14.46
CA GLY A 179 14.04 9.31 -14.35
C GLY A 179 12.66 9.09 -13.72
N PRO A 180 11.98 7.98 -14.05
CA PRO A 180 10.75 7.60 -13.36
C PRO A 180 11.02 7.36 -11.87
N SER A 181 10.09 7.77 -11.00
CA SER A 181 10.19 7.49 -9.57
C SER A 181 10.20 5.97 -9.32
N PRO A 182 11.14 5.43 -8.54
CA PRO A 182 11.22 3.99 -8.31
C PRO A 182 9.97 3.49 -7.55
N PRO A 183 9.27 2.45 -8.03
CA PRO A 183 8.20 1.83 -7.27
C PRO A 183 8.75 1.14 -6.01
N ALA A 184 8.05 1.26 -4.89
CA ALA A 184 8.54 0.84 -3.57
C ALA A 184 8.67 -0.69 -3.37
N ARG A 185 8.05 -1.53 -4.23
CA ARG A 185 8.02 -3.00 -4.08
C ARG A 185 8.79 -3.74 -5.17
N GLY A 186 9.59 -4.72 -4.75
CA GLY A 186 10.31 -5.63 -5.64
C GLY A 186 11.52 -5.02 -6.36
N ALA A 187 11.97 -3.82 -5.98
CA ALA A 187 13.16 -3.20 -6.56
C ALA A 187 14.41 -4.09 -6.33
N PRO A 188 15.20 -4.36 -7.37
CA PRO A 188 16.47 -5.07 -7.23
C PRO A 188 17.44 -4.31 -6.32
N ARG A 189 18.07 -5.03 -5.39
CA ARG A 189 19.17 -4.52 -4.55
C ARG A 189 20.52 -4.91 -5.14
N ALA A 190 21.59 -4.23 -4.72
CA ALA A 190 22.96 -4.62 -5.10
C ALA A 190 23.30 -6.07 -4.71
N SER A 191 22.79 -6.53 -3.56
CA SER A 191 22.97 -7.90 -3.08
C SER A 191 22.19 -8.94 -3.89
N ASP A 192 21.10 -8.56 -4.56
CA ASP A 192 20.25 -9.51 -5.31
C ASP A 192 20.94 -9.95 -6.62
N GLY A 193 21.74 -9.06 -7.21
CA GLY A 193 22.43 -9.30 -8.46
C GLY A 193 22.91 -7.98 -9.06
N LEU A 194 24.16 -7.95 -9.53
CA LEU A 194 24.77 -6.78 -10.13
C LEU A 194 25.54 -7.16 -11.39
N ILE A 195 25.31 -6.42 -12.45
CA ILE A 195 25.99 -6.52 -13.73
C ILE A 195 26.57 -5.15 -14.06
N ARG A 196 27.86 -5.09 -14.42
CA ARG A 196 28.49 -3.86 -14.91
C ARG A 196 28.63 -3.93 -16.42
N LEU A 197 28.22 -2.85 -17.09
CA LEU A 197 28.28 -2.70 -18.54
C LEU A 197 29.25 -1.60 -18.93
N ASP A 198 29.95 -1.80 -20.04
CA ASP A 198 30.69 -0.74 -20.71
C ASP A 198 29.78 0.17 -21.55
N MET A 199 30.39 1.07 -22.32
CA MET A 199 29.69 2.00 -23.19
C MET A 199 28.91 1.35 -24.33
N THR A 200 29.32 0.16 -24.76
CA THR A 200 28.67 -0.59 -25.84
C THR A 200 27.53 -1.48 -25.34
N GLY A 201 27.42 -1.69 -24.02
CA GLY A 201 26.47 -2.63 -23.42
C GLY A 201 27.06 -4.03 -23.22
N ARG A 202 28.38 -4.18 -23.35
CA ARG A 202 29.09 -5.43 -23.04
C ARG A 202 29.27 -5.57 -21.54
N VAL A 203 29.04 -6.77 -21.03
CA VAL A 203 29.18 -7.11 -19.62
C VAL A 203 30.67 -7.20 -19.26
N THR A 204 31.14 -6.29 -18.41
CA THR A 204 32.52 -6.33 -17.89
C THR A 204 32.63 -7.12 -16.58
N PHE A 205 31.50 -7.30 -15.90
CA PHE A 205 31.40 -8.04 -14.65
C PHE A 205 29.94 -8.48 -14.40
N ALA A 206 29.76 -9.69 -13.86
CA ALA A 206 28.48 -10.15 -13.32
C ALA A 206 28.68 -10.83 -11.96
N SER A 207 27.91 -10.41 -10.95
CA SER A 207 27.99 -11.03 -9.63
C SER A 207 27.46 -12.47 -9.64
N PRO A 208 27.86 -13.35 -8.70
CA PRO A 208 27.37 -14.72 -8.63
C PRO A 208 25.84 -14.83 -8.58
N ASN A 209 25.17 -13.86 -7.93
CA ASN A 209 23.71 -13.84 -7.88
C ASN A 209 23.09 -13.42 -9.22
N ALA A 210 23.74 -12.51 -9.97
CA ALA A 210 23.32 -12.19 -11.33
C ALA A 210 23.48 -13.38 -12.29
N LEU A 211 24.60 -14.10 -12.20
CA LEU A 211 24.83 -15.34 -12.95
C LEU A 211 23.76 -16.39 -12.62
N SER A 212 23.46 -16.55 -11.34
CA SER A 212 22.41 -17.49 -10.87
C SER A 212 21.02 -17.10 -11.38
N ALA A 213 20.67 -15.81 -11.39
CA ALA A 213 19.39 -15.33 -11.90
C ALA A 213 19.23 -15.61 -13.40
N PHE A 214 20.27 -15.35 -14.21
CA PHE A 214 20.25 -15.63 -15.65
C PHE A 214 20.28 -17.13 -15.96
N SER A 215 21.01 -17.93 -15.17
CA SER A 215 20.97 -19.39 -15.28
C SER A 215 19.58 -19.95 -15.02
N ARG A 216 18.84 -19.42 -14.02
CA ARG A 216 17.44 -19.81 -13.76
C ARG A 216 16.48 -19.40 -14.87
N LEU A 217 16.73 -18.29 -15.55
CA LEU A 217 15.99 -17.92 -16.77
C LEU A 217 16.27 -18.89 -17.94
N GLY A 218 17.34 -19.69 -17.86
CA GLY A 218 17.74 -20.64 -18.91
C GLY A 218 18.89 -20.15 -19.78
N TYR A 219 19.64 -19.13 -19.34
CA TYR A 219 20.86 -18.70 -20.05
C TYR A 219 22.02 -19.59 -19.64
N ASP A 220 22.54 -20.37 -20.58
CA ASP A 220 23.56 -21.41 -20.37
C ASP A 220 24.98 -20.98 -20.79
N LYS A 221 25.12 -19.77 -21.35
CA LYS A 221 26.39 -19.20 -21.80
C LYS A 221 27.01 -18.28 -20.76
N GLU A 222 28.28 -17.94 -20.95
CA GLU A 222 28.98 -16.96 -20.12
C GLU A 222 28.42 -15.56 -20.38
N LEU A 223 28.01 -14.87 -19.30
CA LEU A 223 27.54 -13.48 -19.39
C LEU A 223 28.69 -12.49 -19.53
N GLU A 224 29.78 -12.69 -18.78
CA GLU A 224 30.95 -11.80 -18.85
C GLU A 224 31.57 -11.84 -20.25
N GLY A 225 31.94 -10.67 -20.76
CA GLY A 225 32.42 -10.52 -22.12
C GLY A 225 31.32 -10.56 -23.19
N GLY A 226 30.07 -10.95 -22.89
CA GLY A 226 28.95 -10.91 -23.85
C GLY A 226 28.22 -9.55 -23.87
N VAL A 227 27.33 -9.36 -24.85
CA VAL A 227 26.40 -8.20 -24.88
C VAL A 227 25.12 -8.57 -24.14
N LEU A 228 24.75 -7.81 -23.11
CA LEU A 228 23.60 -8.16 -22.26
C LEU A 228 22.29 -8.23 -23.05
N ALA A 229 22.10 -7.33 -24.02
CA ALA A 229 20.93 -7.31 -24.89
C ALA A 229 20.77 -8.61 -25.72
N GLU A 230 21.88 -9.20 -26.19
CA GLU A 230 21.85 -10.46 -26.93
C GLU A 230 21.48 -11.63 -26.01
N ALA A 231 22.04 -11.65 -24.80
CA ALA A 231 21.71 -12.65 -23.78
C ALA A 231 20.21 -12.61 -23.45
N THR A 232 19.66 -11.42 -23.19
CA THR A 232 18.22 -11.28 -22.88
C THR A 232 17.32 -11.57 -24.08
N THR A 233 17.74 -11.22 -25.30
CA THR A 233 16.97 -11.54 -26.52
C THR A 233 16.89 -13.05 -26.73
N SER A 234 17.98 -13.78 -26.50
CA SER A 234 17.99 -15.25 -26.64
C SER A 234 16.99 -15.95 -25.71
N LEU A 235 16.78 -15.39 -24.51
CA LEU A 235 15.84 -15.89 -23.50
C LEU A 235 14.37 -15.65 -23.82
N LEU A 236 14.08 -14.71 -24.72
CA LEU A 236 12.72 -14.30 -25.10
C LEU A 236 12.24 -14.96 -26.40
N THR A 237 13.01 -15.89 -26.96
CA THR A 237 12.65 -16.61 -28.18
C THR A 237 11.34 -17.38 -27.95
N GLY A 238 10.24 -16.92 -28.56
CA GLY A 238 8.90 -17.51 -28.43
C GLY A 238 7.95 -16.75 -27.50
N THR A 239 8.38 -15.65 -26.88
CA THR A 239 7.52 -14.80 -26.02
C THR A 239 6.77 -13.76 -26.85
N LEU A 240 5.43 -13.70 -26.71
CA LEU A 240 4.56 -12.80 -27.49
C LEU A 240 4.46 -11.36 -26.95
N ILE A 241 4.80 -11.15 -25.68
CA ILE A 241 4.70 -9.85 -25.01
C ILE A 241 6.06 -9.57 -24.37
N VAL A 242 6.74 -8.52 -24.85
CA VAL A 242 7.99 -8.03 -24.29
C VAL A 242 7.76 -6.60 -23.82
N ASP A 243 8.27 -6.28 -22.65
CA ASP A 243 8.26 -4.94 -22.09
C ASP A 243 9.01 -3.96 -23.03
N GLU A 244 8.33 -2.89 -23.46
CA GLU A 244 8.89 -1.89 -24.38
C GLU A 244 10.13 -1.18 -23.82
N SER A 245 10.28 -1.15 -22.49
CA SER A 245 11.43 -0.55 -21.82
C SER A 245 12.66 -1.46 -21.82
N LEU A 246 12.50 -2.77 -22.06
CA LEU A 246 13.55 -3.77 -21.90
C LEU A 246 14.82 -3.45 -22.70
N PRO A 247 14.77 -3.08 -24.01
CA PRO A 247 15.97 -2.77 -24.79
C PRO A 247 16.81 -1.63 -24.20
N LEU A 248 16.16 -0.64 -23.57
CA LEU A 248 16.83 0.51 -22.96
C LEU A 248 17.43 0.18 -21.60
N VAL A 249 16.83 -0.76 -20.86
CA VAL A 249 17.36 -1.30 -19.60
C VAL A 249 18.59 -2.17 -19.86
N VAL A 250 18.50 -3.14 -20.77
CA VAL A 250 19.59 -4.11 -21.02
C VAL A 250 20.77 -3.49 -21.75
N SER A 251 20.56 -2.38 -22.47
CA SER A 251 21.65 -1.56 -23.02
C SER A 251 22.23 -0.56 -21.99
N GLY A 252 21.60 -0.42 -20.82
CA GLY A 252 22.03 0.50 -19.77
C GLY A 252 21.98 1.97 -20.18
N ARG A 253 21.03 2.35 -21.03
CA ARG A 253 20.91 3.70 -21.59
C ARG A 253 19.93 4.59 -20.84
N ALA A 254 18.94 3.99 -20.18
CA ALA A 254 17.95 4.71 -19.40
C ALA A 254 17.88 4.16 -17.96
N PRO A 255 17.58 4.98 -16.96
CA PRO A 255 17.44 4.59 -15.56
C PRO A 255 16.10 3.89 -15.30
N TRP A 256 15.76 2.90 -16.13
CA TRP A 256 14.47 2.25 -16.15
C TRP A 256 14.51 0.87 -15.51
N ARG A 257 13.32 0.36 -15.23
CA ARG A 257 13.10 -0.99 -14.74
C ARG A 257 12.31 -1.75 -15.79
N SER A 258 12.67 -3.01 -15.98
CA SER A 258 11.94 -3.96 -16.81
C SER A 258 11.92 -5.32 -16.14
N GLU A 259 11.06 -6.21 -16.60
CA GLU A 259 11.02 -7.60 -16.18
C GLU A 259 11.18 -8.54 -17.38
N ILE A 260 11.89 -9.64 -17.15
CA ILE A 260 12.06 -10.73 -18.09
C ILE A 260 11.41 -11.96 -17.46
N GLU A 261 10.51 -12.61 -18.20
CA GLU A 261 9.92 -13.90 -17.82
C GLU A 261 10.35 -14.96 -18.84
N SER A 262 10.99 -16.03 -18.35
CA SER A 262 11.36 -17.19 -19.16
C SER A 262 11.43 -18.43 -18.26
N ASN A 263 11.05 -19.60 -18.80
CA ASN A 263 11.02 -20.87 -18.06
C ASN A 263 10.27 -20.82 -16.70
N GLY A 264 9.22 -19.99 -16.59
CA GLY A 264 8.46 -19.82 -15.35
C GLY A 264 9.19 -19.04 -14.25
N VAL A 265 10.34 -18.45 -14.56
CA VAL A 265 11.12 -17.57 -13.68
C VAL A 265 10.94 -16.13 -14.16
N THR A 266 10.69 -15.21 -13.22
CA THR A 266 10.60 -13.77 -13.49
C THR A 266 11.75 -13.06 -12.80
N VAL A 267 12.59 -12.38 -13.59
CA VAL A 267 13.69 -11.54 -13.08
C VAL A 267 13.39 -10.09 -13.39
N SER A 268 13.42 -9.25 -12.36
CA SER A 268 13.38 -7.81 -12.53
C SER A 268 14.78 -7.26 -12.73
N LEU A 269 14.93 -6.38 -13.72
CA LEU A 269 16.14 -5.64 -14.05
C LEU A 269 15.93 -4.15 -13.80
N ARG A 270 16.94 -3.48 -13.23
CA ARG A 270 16.99 -2.03 -13.10
C ARG A 270 18.33 -1.52 -13.60
N ALA A 271 18.32 -0.64 -14.60
CA ALA A 271 19.53 -0.02 -15.09
C ALA A 271 19.80 1.33 -14.39
N ILE A 272 21.07 1.63 -14.19
CA ILE A 272 21.59 2.91 -13.69
C ILE A 272 22.73 3.30 -14.64
N PRO A 273 22.47 4.17 -15.63
CA PRO A 273 23.51 4.66 -16.52
C PRO A 273 24.58 5.41 -15.72
N LEU A 274 25.84 5.00 -15.85
CA LEU A 274 26.96 5.68 -15.21
C LEU A 274 27.38 6.85 -16.09
N LYS A 275 27.52 8.03 -15.48
CA LYS A 275 27.90 9.27 -16.16
C LYS A 275 29.11 9.90 -15.46
N SER A 276 29.96 10.56 -16.22
CA SER A 276 31.07 11.37 -15.72
C SER A 276 31.11 12.66 -16.52
N MET A 277 31.06 13.81 -15.85
CA MET A 277 30.99 15.12 -16.51
C MET A 277 29.80 15.28 -17.48
N GLY A 278 28.77 14.45 -17.34
CA GLY A 278 27.59 14.42 -18.19
C GLY A 278 27.64 13.40 -19.32
N ASP A 279 28.82 12.86 -19.65
CA ASP A 279 28.97 11.82 -20.66
C ASP A 279 28.76 10.45 -20.01
N ARG A 280 28.03 9.57 -20.69
CA ARG A 280 27.88 8.18 -20.24
C ARG A 280 29.25 7.50 -20.30
N ILE A 281 29.57 6.69 -19.31
CA ILE A 281 30.80 5.87 -19.22
C ILE A 281 30.51 4.37 -19.09
N GLY A 282 29.24 4.00 -18.89
CA GLY A 282 28.79 2.62 -18.81
C GLY A 282 27.42 2.53 -18.14
N ALA A 283 27.14 1.40 -17.50
CA ALA A 283 25.96 1.27 -16.65
C ALA A 283 26.15 0.20 -15.57
N VAL A 284 25.37 0.32 -14.49
CA VAL A 284 25.10 -0.77 -13.56
C VAL A 284 23.70 -1.28 -13.84
N VAL A 285 23.55 -2.60 -14.00
CA VAL A 285 22.25 -3.26 -14.08
C VAL A 285 22.08 -4.15 -12.86
N LEU A 286 21.13 -3.80 -12.01
CA LEU A 286 20.73 -4.60 -10.87
C LEU A 286 19.69 -5.62 -11.32
N CYS A 287 19.76 -6.84 -10.79
CA CYS A 287 18.78 -7.88 -11.10
C CYS A 287 18.30 -8.61 -9.85
N ARG A 288 17.04 -9.04 -9.86
CA ARG A 288 16.42 -9.78 -8.76
C ARG A 288 15.41 -10.78 -9.28
N ASP A 289 15.50 -12.01 -8.80
CA ASP A 289 14.46 -13.02 -8.97
C ASP A 289 13.21 -12.62 -8.16
N VAL A 290 12.13 -12.30 -8.87
CA VAL A 290 10.83 -11.87 -8.31
C VAL A 290 9.73 -12.88 -8.61
N THR A 291 10.10 -14.11 -8.98
CA THR A 291 9.16 -15.18 -9.36
C THR A 291 8.10 -15.43 -8.28
N THR A 292 8.53 -15.56 -7.03
CA THR A 292 7.63 -15.81 -5.89
C THR A 292 6.72 -14.62 -5.61
N LEU A 293 7.25 -13.39 -5.71
CA LEU A 293 6.49 -12.16 -5.55
C LEU A 293 5.39 -12.05 -6.62
N ARG A 294 5.73 -12.31 -7.90
CA ARG A 294 4.77 -12.28 -9.00
C ARG A 294 3.73 -13.39 -8.90
N ARG A 295 4.11 -14.58 -8.44
CA ARG A 295 3.14 -15.66 -8.18
C ARG A 295 2.14 -15.27 -7.10
N GLN A 296 2.60 -14.70 -5.98
CA GLN A 296 1.72 -14.22 -4.91
C GLN A 296 0.79 -13.11 -5.38
N GLU A 297 1.29 -12.16 -6.17
CA GLU A 297 0.48 -11.09 -6.75
C GLU A 297 -0.60 -11.64 -7.71
N ARG A 298 -0.23 -12.59 -8.58
CA ARG A 298 -1.19 -13.30 -9.45
C ARG A 298 -2.23 -14.08 -8.65
N GLU A 299 -1.85 -14.74 -7.55
CA GLU A 299 -2.76 -15.47 -6.66
C GLU A 299 -3.73 -14.54 -5.90
N LEU A 300 -3.32 -13.31 -5.58
CA LEU A 300 -4.22 -12.31 -4.99
C LEU A 300 -5.24 -11.81 -6.03
N ILE A 301 -4.79 -11.50 -7.24
CA ILE A 301 -5.67 -11.02 -8.33
C ILE A 301 -6.71 -12.09 -8.70
N THR A 302 -6.33 -13.37 -8.74
CA THR A 302 -7.29 -14.45 -9.04
C THR A 302 -8.32 -14.63 -7.93
N LYS A 303 -7.93 -14.53 -6.66
CA LYS A 303 -8.88 -14.55 -5.53
C LYS A 303 -9.89 -13.40 -5.62
N ASP A 304 -9.43 -12.19 -5.93
CA ASP A 304 -10.32 -11.03 -6.09
C ASP A 304 -11.31 -11.22 -7.26
N ALA A 305 -10.85 -11.82 -8.36
CA ALA A 305 -11.71 -12.16 -9.49
C ALA A 305 -12.75 -13.22 -9.11
N THR A 306 -12.37 -14.26 -8.37
CA THR A 306 -13.29 -15.31 -7.87
C THR A 306 -14.34 -14.74 -6.93
N ILE A 307 -13.95 -13.87 -5.99
CA ILE A 307 -14.89 -13.22 -5.07
C ILE A 307 -15.92 -12.40 -5.86
N ARG A 308 -15.46 -11.60 -6.84
CA ARG A 308 -16.36 -10.83 -7.71
C ARG A 308 -17.33 -11.73 -8.49
N GLU A 309 -16.86 -12.86 -9.02
CA GLU A 309 -17.73 -13.84 -9.70
C GLU A 309 -18.79 -14.42 -8.76
N ILE A 310 -18.42 -14.76 -7.52
CA ILE A 310 -19.37 -15.25 -6.50
C ILE A 310 -20.46 -14.20 -6.25
N HIS A 311 -20.11 -12.94 -6.04
CA HIS A 311 -21.09 -11.88 -5.82
C HIS A 311 -22.04 -11.71 -7.02
N HIS A 312 -21.51 -11.77 -8.25
CA HIS A 312 -22.34 -11.74 -9.46
C HIS A 312 -23.28 -12.95 -9.54
N ARG A 313 -22.83 -14.16 -9.18
CA ARG A 313 -23.68 -15.36 -9.15
C ARG A 313 -24.79 -15.27 -8.12
N VAL A 314 -24.50 -14.76 -6.91
CA VAL A 314 -25.51 -14.56 -5.87
C VAL A 314 -26.59 -13.59 -6.34
N LYS A 315 -26.21 -12.47 -6.96
CA LYS A 315 -27.16 -11.52 -7.57
C LYS A 315 -28.06 -12.19 -8.62
N ASN A 316 -27.47 -12.95 -9.53
CA ASN A 316 -28.22 -13.67 -10.58
C ASN A 316 -29.17 -14.72 -9.99
N ASN A 317 -28.76 -15.43 -8.95
CA ASN A 317 -29.59 -16.42 -8.27
C ASN A 317 -30.80 -15.77 -7.58
N LEU A 318 -30.59 -14.67 -6.85
CA LEU A 318 -31.68 -13.92 -6.22
C LEU A 318 -32.67 -13.37 -7.26
N GLN A 319 -32.19 -12.88 -8.40
CA GLN A 319 -33.04 -12.45 -9.52
C GLN A 319 -33.83 -13.61 -10.13
N THR A 320 -33.23 -14.79 -10.23
CA THR A 320 -33.90 -16.00 -10.72
C THR A 320 -35.01 -16.44 -9.77
N VAL A 321 -34.74 -16.46 -8.46
CA VAL A 321 -35.74 -16.77 -7.43
C VAL A 321 -36.89 -15.77 -7.48
N ALA A 322 -36.61 -14.46 -7.57
CA ALA A 322 -37.64 -13.43 -7.70
C ALA A 322 -38.50 -13.63 -8.96
N SER A 323 -37.89 -14.03 -10.08
CA SER A 323 -38.59 -14.29 -11.34
C SER A 323 -39.52 -15.51 -11.25
N LEU A 324 -39.06 -16.58 -10.60
CA LEU A 324 -39.88 -17.78 -10.36
C LEU A 324 -41.08 -17.46 -9.46
N LEU A 325 -40.85 -16.74 -8.35
CA LEU A 325 -41.93 -16.30 -7.46
C LEU A 325 -42.95 -15.42 -8.18
N ARG A 326 -42.50 -14.56 -9.10
CA ARG A 326 -43.39 -13.73 -9.95
C ARG A 326 -44.27 -14.57 -10.87
N ILE A 327 -43.70 -15.61 -11.49
CA ILE A 327 -44.45 -16.53 -12.35
C ILE A 327 -45.48 -17.32 -11.53
N GLN A 328 -45.10 -17.79 -10.34
CA GLN A 328 -46.02 -18.51 -9.45
C GLN A 328 -47.14 -17.60 -8.94
N SER A 329 -46.83 -16.35 -8.57
CA SER A 329 -47.83 -15.35 -8.15
C SER A 329 -48.88 -15.11 -9.24
N ARG A 330 -48.46 -14.97 -10.50
CA ARG A 330 -49.39 -14.83 -11.64
C ARG A 330 -50.30 -16.03 -11.88
N ARG A 331 -49.88 -17.23 -11.47
CA ARG A 331 -50.62 -18.48 -11.65
C ARG A 331 -51.47 -18.86 -10.44
N ALA A 332 -51.21 -18.26 -9.28
CA ALA A 332 -51.99 -18.50 -8.08
C ALA A 332 -53.44 -18.01 -8.29
N VAL A 333 -54.41 -18.84 -7.89
CA VAL A 333 -55.85 -18.54 -8.01
C VAL A 333 -56.39 -17.96 -6.70
N ASP A 334 -55.81 -18.36 -5.57
CA ASP A 334 -56.12 -17.84 -4.24
C ASP A 334 -55.41 -16.50 -4.00
N GLU A 335 -56.17 -15.47 -3.62
CA GLU A 335 -55.63 -14.14 -3.32
C GLU A 335 -54.69 -14.16 -2.10
N LYS A 336 -54.94 -15.02 -1.10
CA LYS A 336 -53.99 -15.17 0.03
C LYS A 336 -52.64 -15.73 -0.44
N ALA A 337 -52.64 -16.66 -1.39
CA ALA A 337 -51.42 -17.21 -1.95
C ALA A 337 -50.67 -16.18 -2.83
N LYS A 338 -51.39 -15.34 -3.58
CA LYS A 338 -50.78 -14.23 -4.35
C LYS A 338 -50.08 -13.23 -3.43
N ASP A 339 -50.74 -12.82 -2.35
CA ASP A 339 -50.17 -11.87 -1.39
C ASP A 339 -48.91 -12.42 -0.71
N ALA A 340 -48.93 -13.69 -0.30
CA ALA A 340 -47.75 -14.35 0.28
C ALA A 340 -46.57 -14.43 -0.72
N LEU A 341 -46.83 -14.73 -1.99
CA LEU A 341 -45.81 -14.76 -3.03
C LEU A 341 -45.28 -13.37 -3.39
N ASN A 342 -46.15 -12.34 -3.35
CA ASN A 342 -45.75 -10.96 -3.54
C ASN A 342 -44.87 -10.46 -2.38
N GLN A 343 -45.19 -10.82 -1.14
CA GLN A 343 -44.32 -10.56 0.01
C GLN A 343 -42.97 -11.27 -0.12
N ALA A 344 -42.95 -12.54 -0.53
CA ALA A 344 -41.70 -13.27 -0.76
C ALA A 344 -40.82 -12.61 -1.84
N MET A 345 -41.43 -12.12 -2.93
CA MET A 345 -40.69 -11.38 -3.97
C MET A 345 -40.08 -10.08 -3.45
N ARG A 346 -40.84 -9.29 -2.68
CA ARG A 346 -40.38 -8.04 -2.09
C ARG A 346 -39.17 -8.27 -1.17
N ARG A 347 -39.20 -9.35 -0.38
CA ARG A 347 -38.08 -9.76 0.48
C ARG A 347 -36.84 -10.18 -0.32
N VAL A 348 -36.99 -10.99 -1.36
CA VAL A 348 -35.86 -11.39 -2.21
C VAL A 348 -35.23 -10.17 -2.90
N ALA A 349 -36.04 -9.19 -3.31
CA ALA A 349 -35.55 -7.93 -3.88
C ALA A 349 -34.76 -7.09 -2.86
N ALA A 350 -35.26 -6.97 -1.62
CA ALA A 350 -34.55 -6.31 -0.54
C ALA A 350 -33.19 -6.97 -0.23
N ILE A 351 -33.17 -8.32 -0.12
CA ILE A 351 -31.92 -9.08 0.08
C ILE A 351 -30.92 -8.84 -1.05
N ALA A 352 -31.39 -8.81 -2.30
CA ALA A 352 -30.53 -8.56 -3.45
C ALA A 352 -29.87 -7.18 -3.39
N VAL A 353 -30.60 -6.14 -2.98
CA VAL A 353 -30.06 -4.77 -2.87
C VAL A 353 -29.08 -4.62 -1.70
N VAL A 354 -29.41 -5.21 -0.54
CA VAL A 354 -28.50 -5.26 0.61
C VAL A 354 -27.20 -5.97 0.23
N HIS A 355 -27.30 -7.12 -0.43
CA HIS A 355 -26.14 -7.87 -0.90
C HIS A 355 -25.32 -7.07 -1.92
N ASP A 356 -25.95 -6.44 -2.93
CA ASP A 356 -25.24 -5.62 -3.94
C ASP A 356 -24.47 -4.47 -3.25
N THR A 357 -25.13 -3.75 -2.34
CA THR A 357 -24.56 -2.59 -1.64
C THR A 357 -23.39 -2.98 -0.73
N LEU A 358 -23.49 -4.14 -0.06
CA LEU A 358 -22.44 -4.64 0.84
C LEU A 358 -21.32 -5.39 0.11
N SER A 359 -21.55 -5.82 -1.12
CA SER A 359 -20.55 -6.56 -1.93
C SER A 359 -19.71 -5.65 -2.83
N GLU A 360 -20.15 -4.42 -3.09
CA GLU A 360 -19.43 -3.44 -3.92
C GLU A 360 -18.12 -2.93 -3.29
N GLY A 361 -17.97 -3.07 -1.97
CA GLY A 361 -16.72 -2.79 -1.26
C GLY A 361 -16.05 -4.08 -0.79
N LEU A 362 -14.86 -4.41 -1.30
CA LEU A 362 -13.97 -5.47 -0.78
C LEU A 362 -13.50 -5.22 0.67
N SER A 363 -14.01 -4.18 1.33
CA SER A 363 -13.69 -3.79 2.69
C SER A 363 -14.41 -4.72 3.66
N GLN A 364 -13.66 -5.44 4.50
CA GLN A 364 -14.24 -6.25 5.58
C GLN A 364 -15.04 -5.42 6.60
N ASN A 365 -14.87 -4.10 6.57
CA ASN A 365 -15.54 -3.11 7.41
C ASN A 365 -16.27 -2.10 6.52
N VAL A 366 -17.55 -1.88 6.79
CA VAL A 366 -18.44 -1.03 6.01
C VAL A 366 -18.95 0.10 6.89
N ASP A 367 -18.96 1.31 6.36
CA ASP A 367 -19.69 2.43 6.97
C ASP A 367 -21.19 2.18 6.80
N PHE A 368 -21.83 1.69 7.86
CA PHE A 368 -23.20 1.21 7.79
C PHE A 368 -24.22 2.34 7.67
N ASP A 369 -23.87 3.56 8.08
CA ASP A 369 -24.76 4.72 7.94
C ASP A 369 -25.07 4.98 6.45
N THR A 370 -24.04 4.87 5.59
CA THR A 370 -24.20 5.03 4.13
C THR A 370 -25.03 3.91 3.49
N VAL A 371 -24.90 2.68 4.01
CA VAL A 371 -25.68 1.53 3.54
C VAL A 371 -27.14 1.68 3.93
N PHE A 372 -27.39 2.07 5.18
CA PHE A 372 -28.72 2.20 5.74
C PHE A 372 -29.58 3.25 5.02
N ASP A 373 -29.00 4.36 4.57
CA ASP A 373 -29.72 5.37 3.77
C ASP A 373 -30.29 4.79 2.47
N ARG A 374 -29.55 3.91 1.80
CA ARG A 374 -30.00 3.23 0.57
C ARG A 374 -31.07 2.18 0.87
N VAL A 375 -30.88 1.40 1.94
CA VAL A 375 -31.78 0.32 2.35
C VAL A 375 -33.12 0.86 2.85
N SER A 376 -33.12 1.92 3.66
CA SER A 376 -34.32 2.56 4.19
C SER A 376 -35.20 3.19 3.10
N SER A 377 -34.56 3.82 2.11
CA SER A 377 -35.25 4.38 0.94
C SER A 377 -35.95 3.30 0.12
N LEU A 378 -35.28 2.16 -0.09
CA LEU A 378 -35.82 1.05 -0.86
C LEU A 378 -36.94 0.32 -0.11
N ALA A 379 -36.80 0.14 1.20
CA ALA A 379 -37.84 -0.44 2.05
C ALA A 379 -39.13 0.39 2.01
N ALA A 380 -39.00 1.72 2.06
CA ALA A 380 -40.13 2.63 1.92
C ALA A 380 -40.79 2.54 0.53
N GLU A 381 -40.00 2.44 -0.55
CA GLU A 381 -40.52 2.29 -1.91
C GLU A 381 -41.28 0.97 -2.11
N VAL A 382 -40.72 -0.12 -1.58
CA VAL A 382 -41.32 -1.46 -1.64
C VAL A 382 -42.62 -1.55 -0.85
N ALA A 383 -42.70 -0.88 0.30
CA ALA A 383 -43.88 -0.89 1.17
C ALA A 383 -44.99 0.08 0.73
N SER A 384 -44.66 1.19 0.06
CA SER A 384 -45.61 2.28 -0.22
C SER A 384 -46.65 1.97 -1.30
N GLY A 385 -46.36 1.09 -2.27
CA GLY A 385 -47.32 0.76 -3.34
C GLY A 385 -47.94 2.01 -4.00
N THR A 386 -49.27 2.21 -3.86
CA THR A 386 -50.04 3.36 -4.39
C THR A 386 -50.37 4.46 -3.36
N ASN A 387 -49.82 4.41 -2.14
CA ASN A 387 -50.10 5.37 -1.05
C ASN A 387 -49.01 6.46 -0.91
N PRO A 388 -49.28 7.58 -0.20
CA PRO A 388 -48.28 8.63 0.02
C PRO A 388 -47.04 8.06 0.73
N VAL A 389 -45.87 8.35 0.16
CA VAL A 389 -44.56 7.81 0.57
C VAL A 389 -44.26 8.20 2.01
N VAL A 390 -44.29 7.23 2.94
CA VAL A 390 -43.79 7.41 4.30
C VAL A 390 -42.27 7.28 4.25
N LYS A 391 -41.55 8.40 4.40
CA LYS A 391 -40.09 8.39 4.47
C LYS A 391 -39.65 8.18 5.92
N PRO A 392 -38.88 7.13 6.24
CA PRO A 392 -38.36 6.92 7.58
C PRO A 392 -37.43 8.08 7.99
N VAL A 393 -37.46 8.44 9.28
CA VAL A 393 -36.57 9.45 9.86
C VAL A 393 -35.51 8.75 10.71
N PHE A 394 -34.24 9.04 10.44
CA PHE A 394 -33.11 8.42 11.14
C PHE A 394 -32.43 9.39 12.11
N TYR A 395 -32.07 8.89 13.29
CA TYR A 395 -31.29 9.60 14.30
C TYR A 395 -30.14 8.72 14.81
N GLY A 396 -28.99 9.34 15.07
CA GLY A 396 -27.80 8.66 15.60
C GLY A 396 -26.86 8.14 14.51
N SER A 397 -26.10 7.10 14.83
CA SER A 397 -25.12 6.49 13.91
C SER A 397 -24.86 5.04 14.29
N PHE A 398 -24.86 4.18 13.29
CA PHE A 398 -24.41 2.79 13.38
C PHE A 398 -22.89 2.69 13.33
N GLY A 399 -22.23 3.59 12.58
CA GLY A 399 -20.79 3.64 12.37
C GLY A 399 -20.23 2.47 11.55
N ILE A 400 -18.91 2.26 11.65
CA ILE A 400 -18.21 1.20 10.91
C ILE A 400 -18.51 -0.16 11.53
N LEU A 401 -19.08 -1.07 10.75
CA LEU A 401 -19.42 -2.44 11.14
C LEU A 401 -18.73 -3.45 10.21
N PRO A 402 -18.28 -4.61 10.72
CA PRO A 402 -17.84 -5.69 9.85
C PRO A 402 -18.99 -6.18 8.96
N SER A 403 -18.71 -6.69 7.76
CA SER A 403 -19.75 -7.16 6.83
C SER A 403 -20.63 -8.28 7.41
N GLU A 404 -20.08 -9.07 8.33
CA GLU A 404 -20.77 -10.11 9.10
C GLU A 404 -21.87 -9.54 10.03
N TYR A 405 -21.71 -8.30 10.51
CA TYR A 405 -22.76 -7.58 11.25
C TYR A 405 -23.69 -6.81 10.32
N ALA A 406 -23.12 -6.16 9.30
CA ALA A 406 -23.85 -5.29 8.40
C ALA A 406 -24.97 -6.03 7.66
N THR A 407 -24.69 -7.24 7.16
CA THR A 407 -25.66 -8.00 6.35
C THR A 407 -26.92 -8.38 7.13
N PRO A 408 -26.84 -9.13 8.24
CA PRO A 408 -28.04 -9.49 9.02
C PRO A 408 -28.75 -8.28 9.61
N LEU A 409 -28.02 -7.23 10.02
CA LEU A 409 -28.63 -6.02 10.56
C LEU A 409 -29.43 -5.25 9.49
N ALA A 410 -28.90 -5.12 8.27
CA ALA A 410 -29.61 -4.47 7.17
C ALA A 410 -30.89 -5.21 6.78
N LEU A 411 -30.85 -6.55 6.76
CA LEU A 411 -32.03 -7.38 6.49
C LEU A 411 -33.09 -7.26 7.59
N ALA A 412 -32.67 -7.33 8.85
CA ALA A 412 -33.55 -7.15 10.00
C ALA A 412 -34.25 -5.79 9.98
N LEU A 413 -33.50 -4.71 9.73
CA LEU A 413 -34.05 -3.36 9.66
C LEU A 413 -34.98 -3.18 8.46
N THR A 414 -34.68 -3.77 7.30
CA THR A 414 -35.56 -3.72 6.13
C THR A 414 -36.93 -4.32 6.43
N GLU A 415 -36.96 -5.48 7.08
CA GLU A 415 -38.21 -6.15 7.45
C GLU A 415 -38.99 -5.36 8.51
N LEU A 416 -38.31 -4.81 9.52
CA LEU A 416 -38.95 -3.97 10.54
C LEU A 416 -39.53 -2.68 9.96
N VAL A 417 -38.82 -2.01 9.07
CA VAL A 417 -39.31 -0.81 8.37
C VAL A 417 -40.48 -1.14 7.47
N THR A 418 -40.40 -2.26 6.73
CA THR A 418 -41.50 -2.72 5.87
C THR A 418 -42.76 -2.99 6.71
N ASN A 419 -42.63 -3.68 7.84
CA ASN A 419 -43.75 -3.94 8.75
C ASN A 419 -44.33 -2.66 9.34
N ALA A 420 -43.50 -1.71 9.75
CA ALA A 420 -43.95 -0.42 10.26
C ALA A 420 -44.76 0.37 9.22
N VAL A 421 -44.35 0.34 7.94
CA VAL A 421 -45.06 1.02 6.85
C VAL A 421 -46.33 0.27 6.42
N GLU A 422 -46.28 -1.06 6.27
CA GLU A 422 -47.41 -1.87 5.80
C GLU A 422 -48.49 -2.10 6.86
N HIS A 423 -48.11 -2.14 8.14
CA HIS A 423 -49.02 -2.49 9.25
C HIS A 423 -49.18 -1.36 10.26
N GLY A 424 -48.09 -0.68 10.63
CA GLY A 424 -48.12 0.39 11.63
C GLY A 424 -48.90 1.60 11.15
N VAL A 425 -48.46 2.24 10.07
CA VAL A 425 -48.98 3.56 9.62
C VAL A 425 -49.89 3.50 8.39
N LYS A 426 -50.37 2.31 8.02
CA LYS A 426 -51.14 2.11 6.80
C LYS A 426 -52.46 2.90 6.82
N GLY A 427 -52.61 3.82 5.86
CA GLY A 427 -53.82 4.64 5.71
C GLY A 427 -53.93 5.81 6.69
N GLN A 428 -52.88 6.07 7.49
CA GLN A 428 -52.84 7.15 8.47
C GLN A 428 -52.24 8.42 7.85
N VAL A 429 -52.96 9.54 7.93
CA VAL A 429 -52.47 10.85 7.45
C VAL A 429 -51.38 11.33 8.41
N GLY A 430 -50.14 11.47 7.92
CA GLY A 430 -48.99 11.88 8.74
C GLY A 430 -48.31 10.73 9.50
N GLY A 431 -48.40 9.50 8.98
CA GLY A 431 -47.64 8.36 9.49
C GLY A 431 -46.12 8.62 9.48
N VAL A 432 -45.45 8.28 10.58
CA VAL A 432 -44.00 8.46 10.79
C VAL A 432 -43.41 7.15 11.27
N VAL A 433 -42.32 6.73 10.62
CA VAL A 433 -41.43 5.66 11.09
C VAL A 433 -40.11 6.30 11.49
N GLN A 434 -39.75 6.17 12.75
CA GLN A 434 -38.53 6.68 13.34
C GLN A 434 -37.56 5.54 13.64
N ILE A 435 -36.29 5.73 13.27
CA ILE A 435 -35.22 4.76 13.51
C ILE A 435 -34.11 5.48 14.26
N THR A 436 -33.69 4.93 15.40
CA THR A 436 -32.65 5.51 16.25
C THR A 436 -31.54 4.48 16.46
N ALA A 437 -30.29 4.84 16.16
CA ALA A 437 -29.13 4.01 16.40
C ALA A 437 -28.19 4.64 17.44
N GLU A 438 -28.01 3.96 18.56
CA GLU A 438 -27.13 4.36 19.65
C GLU A 438 -25.96 3.39 19.73
N ARG A 439 -24.79 3.84 19.26
CA ARG A 439 -23.56 3.07 19.34
C ARG A 439 -22.83 3.34 20.65
N GLY A 440 -22.72 2.32 21.48
CA GLY A 440 -21.83 2.26 22.63
C GLY A 440 -20.47 1.62 22.29
N PRO A 441 -19.56 1.49 23.27
CA PRO A 441 -18.24 0.90 23.09
C PRO A 441 -18.28 -0.61 22.81
N ASP A 442 -19.26 -1.32 23.35
CA ASP A 442 -19.39 -2.78 23.32
C ASP A 442 -20.73 -3.27 22.78
N ARG A 443 -21.70 -2.36 22.59
CA ARG A 443 -23.05 -2.68 22.14
C ARG A 443 -23.59 -1.64 21.17
N LEU A 444 -24.42 -2.08 20.24
CA LEU A 444 -25.19 -1.26 19.33
C LEU A 444 -26.67 -1.47 19.63
N ARG A 445 -27.34 -0.40 20.05
CA ARG A 445 -28.78 -0.40 20.30
C ARG A 445 -29.49 0.29 19.14
N VAL A 446 -30.48 -0.38 18.57
CA VAL A 446 -31.28 0.15 17.47
C VAL A 446 -32.75 0.09 17.83
N VAL A 447 -33.46 1.21 17.67
CA VAL A 447 -34.89 1.34 17.98
C VAL A 447 -35.63 1.71 16.71
N VAL A 448 -36.62 0.90 16.32
CA VAL A 448 -37.55 1.19 15.22
C VAL A 448 -38.92 1.44 15.81
N ARG A 449 -39.48 2.63 15.60
CA ARG A 449 -40.74 3.06 16.19
C ARG A 449 -41.67 3.65 15.14
N ASP A 450 -42.94 3.28 15.18
CA ASP A 450 -44.01 3.94 14.42
C ASP A 450 -44.97 4.70 15.33
N ASN A 451 -45.74 5.62 14.74
CA ASN A 451 -46.87 6.31 15.40
C ASN A 451 -48.23 5.74 14.97
N GLY A 452 -48.23 4.44 14.68
CA GLY A 452 -49.28 3.71 13.99
C GLY A 452 -50.48 3.31 14.84
N SER A 453 -51.11 2.19 14.45
CA SER A 453 -52.18 1.50 15.19
C SER A 453 -51.69 0.47 16.22
N GLY A 454 -50.38 0.25 16.30
CA GLY A 454 -49.77 -0.56 17.36
C GLY A 454 -49.84 -2.06 17.07
N LEU A 455 -49.41 -2.86 18.03
CA LEU A 455 -49.53 -4.32 17.95
C LEU A 455 -50.98 -4.73 18.25
N PRO A 456 -51.65 -5.49 17.36
CA PRO A 456 -52.98 -6.02 17.64
C PRO A 456 -52.97 -6.85 18.93
N ASP A 457 -53.87 -6.54 19.87
CA ASP A 457 -54.00 -7.18 21.18
C ASP A 457 -52.72 -7.16 22.06
N GLY A 458 -51.73 -6.33 21.73
CA GLY A 458 -50.44 -6.29 22.41
C GLY A 458 -49.57 -7.54 22.19
N VAL A 459 -49.92 -8.39 21.21
CA VAL A 459 -49.22 -9.63 20.91
C VAL A 459 -48.38 -9.48 19.65
N VAL A 460 -47.11 -9.88 19.74
CA VAL A 460 -46.24 -9.98 18.56
C VAL A 460 -46.74 -11.13 17.70
N GLY A 461 -47.19 -10.85 16.48
CA GLY A 461 -47.66 -11.89 15.57
C GLY A 461 -46.57 -12.91 15.20
N GLU A 462 -46.95 -14.18 15.04
CA GLU A 462 -46.08 -15.28 14.55
C GLU A 462 -45.79 -15.20 13.04
N GLY A 463 -45.92 -14.02 12.45
CA GLY A 463 -45.64 -13.81 11.04
C GLY A 463 -44.20 -14.19 10.70
N LEU A 464 -44.01 -14.72 9.49
CA LEU A 464 -42.70 -15.13 8.97
C LEU A 464 -41.64 -14.01 9.05
N GLY A 465 -42.05 -12.74 8.91
CA GLY A 465 -41.18 -11.57 9.06
C GLY A 465 -40.58 -11.45 10.46
N THR A 466 -41.41 -11.58 11.50
CA THR A 466 -40.98 -11.58 12.91
C THR A 466 -39.99 -12.72 13.19
N GLN A 467 -40.24 -13.92 12.64
CA GLN A 467 -39.34 -15.07 12.80
C GLN A 467 -37.98 -14.86 12.13
N ILE A 468 -37.95 -14.27 10.94
CA ILE A 468 -36.70 -13.94 10.24
C ILE A 468 -35.89 -12.92 11.02
N VAL A 469 -36.50 -11.81 11.45
CA VAL A 469 -35.80 -10.78 12.22
C VAL A 469 -35.23 -11.37 13.50
N ARG A 470 -36.01 -12.20 14.21
CA ARG A 470 -35.55 -12.89 15.42
C ARG A 470 -34.36 -13.81 15.12
N THR A 471 -34.41 -14.56 14.03
CA THR A 471 -33.33 -15.49 13.64
C THR A 471 -32.04 -14.74 13.29
N LEU A 472 -32.13 -13.62 12.57
CA LEU A 472 -30.96 -12.80 12.22
C LEU A 472 -30.35 -12.12 13.45
N VAL A 473 -31.20 -11.57 14.34
CA VAL A 473 -30.73 -10.86 15.54
C VAL A 473 -30.20 -11.83 16.60
N GLU A 474 -30.94 -12.87 16.95
CA GLU A 474 -30.53 -13.80 18.02
C GLU A 474 -29.48 -14.81 17.51
N GLY A 475 -29.61 -15.28 16.27
CA GLY A 475 -28.77 -16.35 15.70
C GLY A 475 -27.47 -15.86 15.07
N GLU A 476 -27.51 -14.83 14.24
CA GLU A 476 -26.31 -14.34 13.54
C GLU A 476 -25.62 -13.19 14.28
N LEU A 477 -26.39 -12.26 14.83
CA LEU A 477 -25.85 -11.10 15.56
C LEU A 477 -25.59 -11.38 17.04
N SER A 478 -26.03 -12.53 17.57
CA SER A 478 -25.97 -12.86 19.01
C SER A 478 -26.57 -11.76 19.89
N GLY A 479 -27.54 -11.02 19.36
CA GLY A 479 -28.23 -9.91 20.00
C GLY A 479 -29.57 -10.31 20.61
N THR A 480 -30.28 -9.32 21.12
CA THR A 480 -31.63 -9.46 21.67
C THR A 480 -32.60 -8.54 20.94
N ILE A 481 -33.84 -8.99 20.74
CA ILE A 481 -34.91 -8.18 20.17
C ILE A 481 -36.15 -8.20 21.07
N SER A 482 -36.75 -7.03 21.31
CA SER A 482 -37.99 -6.88 22.07
C SER A 482 -38.97 -5.95 21.37
N TRP A 483 -40.26 -6.21 21.58
CA TRP A 483 -41.36 -5.40 21.06
C TRP A 483 -42.15 -4.80 22.22
N HIS A 484 -42.54 -3.54 22.07
CA HIS A 484 -43.27 -2.77 23.06
C HIS A 484 -44.40 -2.00 22.39
N THR A 485 -45.52 -1.85 23.10
CA THR A 485 -46.60 -0.93 22.72
C THR A 485 -46.50 0.30 23.62
N THR A 486 -46.34 1.49 23.02
CA THR A 486 -46.29 2.75 23.76
C THR A 486 -47.69 3.33 23.96
N GLN A 487 -47.91 4.13 25.01
CA GLN A 487 -49.21 4.78 25.26
C GLN A 487 -49.67 5.57 24.02
N GLY A 488 -50.78 5.16 23.41
CA GLY A 488 -51.35 5.79 22.20
C GLY A 488 -51.18 4.99 20.90
N GLU A 489 -51.20 3.65 20.95
CA GLU A 489 -51.19 2.77 19.76
C GLU A 489 -49.88 2.78 18.94
N ALA A 490 -48.73 3.17 19.51
CA ALA A 490 -47.44 3.10 18.80
C ALA A 490 -46.74 1.74 18.98
N THR A 491 -46.15 1.18 17.92
CA THR A 491 -45.23 0.01 18.05
C THR A 491 -43.78 0.49 18.16
N GLU A 492 -43.05 -0.06 19.12
CA GLU A 492 -41.61 0.15 19.28
C GLU A 492 -40.89 -1.20 19.32
N VAL A 493 -39.86 -1.34 18.49
CA VAL A 493 -39.02 -2.53 18.41
C VAL A 493 -37.59 -2.14 18.78
N VAL A 494 -37.02 -2.82 19.77
CA VAL A 494 -35.67 -2.57 20.26
C VAL A 494 -34.80 -3.77 19.93
N ILE A 495 -33.74 -3.53 19.16
CA ILE A 495 -32.66 -4.47 18.88
C ILE A 495 -31.44 -4.03 19.69
N ASP A 496 -30.78 -4.98 20.33
CA ASP A 496 -29.53 -4.73 21.05
C ASP A 496 -28.49 -5.80 20.67
N VAL A 497 -27.41 -5.36 20.03
CA VAL A 497 -26.39 -6.23 19.44
C VAL A 497 -25.05 -6.03 20.13
N PRO A 498 -24.40 -7.10 20.62
CA PRO A 498 -23.07 -7.01 21.19
C PRO A 498 -22.00 -6.91 20.07
N LEU A 499 -21.12 -5.93 20.17
CA LEU A 499 -20.06 -5.63 19.20
C LEU A 499 -18.77 -6.43 19.47
N GLN A 500 -18.92 -7.73 19.78
CA GLN A 500 -17.85 -8.60 20.27
C GLN A 500 -16.68 -8.79 19.29
N TYR A 501 -16.91 -8.71 17.96
CA TYR A 501 -15.83 -8.90 16.98
C TYR A 501 -15.13 -7.60 16.54
N LEU A 502 -15.49 -6.44 17.12
CA LEU A 502 -14.77 -5.18 16.88
C LEU A 502 -13.55 -5.02 17.79
N GLN A 503 -13.42 -5.86 18.82
CA GLN A 503 -12.20 -6.01 19.61
C GLN A 503 -11.41 -7.18 19.01
N GLU A 504 -10.19 -6.89 18.55
CA GLU A 504 -9.27 -7.80 17.87
C GLU A 504 -9.31 -9.24 18.42
N LYS A 505 -9.51 -10.24 17.54
CA LYS A 505 -9.06 -11.61 17.85
C LYS A 505 -7.54 -11.52 18.12
N PRO A 506 -7.03 -11.91 19.31
CA PRO A 506 -5.62 -12.18 19.45
C PRO A 506 -5.29 -13.29 18.47
N VAL A 507 -4.25 -13.09 17.67
CA VAL A 507 -3.65 -14.10 16.80
C VAL A 507 -3.55 -15.41 17.58
N THR A 508 -4.32 -16.42 17.15
CA THR A 508 -4.31 -17.76 17.78
C THR A 508 -2.87 -18.27 17.79
N GLN A 509 -2.39 -18.58 19.00
CA GLN A 509 -1.04 -19.07 19.26
C GLN A 509 -0.71 -20.29 18.39
N ALA A 510 0.56 -20.35 18.00
CA ALA A 510 1.18 -21.40 17.22
C ALA A 510 0.85 -22.81 17.77
N VAL A 511 0.56 -23.71 16.84
CA VAL A 511 0.54 -25.16 17.07
C VAL A 511 1.90 -25.57 17.64
N PRO A 512 1.97 -26.30 18.78
CA PRO A 512 3.24 -26.82 19.26
C PRO A 512 3.71 -27.93 18.32
N THR A 513 4.86 -27.72 17.70
CA THR A 513 5.61 -28.77 17.01
C THR A 513 5.99 -29.84 18.03
N VAL A 514 5.55 -31.08 17.80
CA VAL A 514 6.15 -32.28 18.41
C VAL A 514 7.32 -32.71 17.55
#